data_AF-A0A2G6L1Z5-F1
#
_entry.id   AF-A0A2G6L1Z5-F1
#
_cell.length_a   1.000
_cell.length_b   1.000
_cell.length_c   1.000
_cell.angle_alpha   90.00
_cell.angle_beta   90.00
_cell.angle_gamma   90.00
#
_symmetry.space_group_name_H-M   'P 1'
#
loop_
_entity.id
_entity.type
_entity.pdbx_description
1 polymer ?
#
loop_
_entity_poly.entity_id
_entity_poly.type
_entity_poly.pdbx_seq_one_letter_code
_entity_poly.pdbx_strand_id
1 'polypeptide(L)'
;MFPFLSKKATTAKLGIDISSTSVKVLELSRSGHRYKVEAYAVEPLPPNAVVEKNITDVEAVGEVVRKVVARSRTGVKSAAVAVAGSSVITKTIEMDASLSEDEMESQIKVEADQYIPYPLDEVALDFEIQGTVEGAPERVEVLLAACRNENVELRVDALDVAGITAKVMDVEAYAMERAFGLVADQIEGGEDQT
;
A
#
# COMPACT_ATOMS: atom_id res chain seq x y z
N MET A 1 21.16 -1.68 38.39
CA MET A 1 19.74 -1.34 38.16
C MET A 1 19.70 -0.09 37.27
N PHE A 2 19.73 -0.28 35.95
CA PHE A 2 19.52 0.79 34.97
C PHE A 2 18.60 0.24 33.86
N PRO A 3 17.29 0.50 33.93
CA PRO A 3 16.37 0.13 32.86
C PRO A 3 16.01 1.37 32.06
N PHE A 4 16.74 1.71 31.00
CA PHE A 4 16.29 2.74 30.06
C PHE A 4 16.82 2.46 28.65
N LEU A 5 15.91 2.58 27.67
CA LEU A 5 16.05 2.38 26.22
C LEU A 5 15.81 0.97 25.67
N SER A 6 14.59 0.47 25.86
CA SER A 6 13.90 -0.16 24.75
C SER A 6 12.98 0.90 24.12
N LYS A 7 13.50 1.70 23.19
CA LYS A 7 12.60 2.27 22.17
C LYS A 7 12.15 1.07 21.36
N LYS A 8 10.86 0.72 21.40
CA LYS A 8 10.24 -0.11 20.37
C LYS A 8 10.67 0.51 19.04
N ALA A 9 11.61 -0.12 18.33
CA ALA A 9 11.99 0.32 17.01
C ALA A 9 10.78 0.03 16.13
N THR A 10 9.93 1.04 15.93
CA THR A 10 9.04 1.05 14.78
C THR A 10 9.98 0.94 13.59
N THR A 11 9.96 -0.19 12.89
CA THR A 11 10.75 -0.39 11.68
C THR A 11 10.25 0.62 10.66
N ALA A 12 10.95 1.75 10.57
CA ALA A 12 10.65 2.82 9.63
C ALA A 12 10.58 2.23 8.23
N LYS A 13 9.61 2.67 7.44
CA LYS A 13 9.43 2.29 6.05
C LYS A 13 9.44 3.55 5.20
N LEU A 14 10.02 3.45 4.01
CA LEU A 14 9.89 4.47 2.98
C LEU A 14 8.53 4.32 2.30
N GLY A 15 7.80 5.42 2.13
CA GLY A 15 6.74 5.48 1.13
C GLY A 15 7.39 5.72 -0.24
N ILE A 16 7.22 4.79 -1.18
CA ILE A 16 7.72 4.93 -2.54
C ILE A 16 6.53 4.93 -3.51
N ASP A 17 6.31 6.07 -4.17
CA ASP A 17 5.30 6.22 -5.22
C ASP A 17 5.98 6.12 -6.60
N ILE A 18 5.60 5.09 -7.36
CA ILE A 18 6.05 4.86 -8.74
C ILE A 18 4.90 5.28 -9.66
N SER A 19 5.02 6.47 -10.25
CA SER A 19 4.04 7.04 -11.18
C SER A 19 4.53 6.93 -12.63
N SER A 20 3.73 7.37 -13.60
CA SER A 20 4.12 7.31 -15.02
C SER A 20 5.32 8.21 -15.40
N THR A 21 5.63 9.24 -14.61
CA THR A 21 6.65 10.24 -14.97
C THR A 21 7.78 10.38 -13.97
N SER A 22 7.61 9.85 -12.75
CA SER A 22 8.58 10.01 -11.68
C SER A 22 8.41 8.95 -10.58
N VAL A 23 9.51 8.72 -9.87
CA VAL A 23 9.52 8.01 -8.58
C VAL A 23 9.70 9.02 -7.47
N LYS A 24 8.88 8.92 -6.42
CA LYS A 24 8.89 9.80 -5.25
C LYS A 24 9.15 8.96 -4.00
N VAL A 25 9.99 9.45 -3.11
CA VAL A 25 10.28 8.82 -1.82
C VAL A 25 9.92 9.79 -0.70
N LEU A 26 9.26 9.28 0.33
CA LEU A 26 8.96 9.99 1.56
C LEU A 26 9.25 9.10 2.77
N GLU A 27 10.02 9.62 3.72
CA GLU A 27 10.22 9.02 5.05
C GLU A 27 9.55 9.90 6.09
N LEU A 28 8.63 9.33 6.85
CA LEU A 28 7.97 10.00 7.96
C LEU A 28 8.36 9.35 9.29
N SER A 29 8.62 10.18 10.29
CA SER A 29 8.64 9.78 11.69
C SER A 29 7.46 10.40 12.42
N ARG A 30 7.10 9.84 13.57
CA ARG A 30 6.03 10.35 14.43
C ARG A 30 6.54 10.52 15.86
N SER A 31 6.29 11.70 16.44
CA SER A 31 6.57 12.00 17.85
C SER A 31 5.28 12.54 18.49
N GLY A 32 4.69 11.73 19.38
CA GLY A 32 3.35 11.99 19.90
C GLY A 32 2.31 12.03 18.76
N HIS A 33 1.63 13.16 18.61
CA HIS A 33 0.63 13.38 17.56
C HIS A 33 1.18 14.07 16.30
N ARG A 34 2.47 14.45 16.27
CA ARG A 34 3.05 15.18 15.14
C ARG A 34 3.88 14.27 14.25
N TYR A 35 3.65 14.39 12.95
CA TYR A 35 4.51 13.82 11.92
C TYR A 35 5.69 14.75 11.62
N LYS A 36 6.81 14.16 11.23
CA LYS A 36 7.99 14.86 10.75
C LYS A 36 8.49 14.18 9.48
N VAL A 37 8.78 14.98 8.46
CA VAL A 37 9.47 14.52 7.25
C VAL A 37 10.95 14.36 7.58
N GLU A 38 11.45 13.13 7.54
CA GLU A 38 12.87 12.81 7.74
C GLU A 38 13.64 12.86 6.43
N ALA A 39 13.02 12.38 5.34
CA ALA A 39 13.62 12.39 4.02
C ALA A 39 12.53 12.53 2.94
N TYR A 40 12.87 13.24 1.86
CA TYR A 40 12.04 13.37 0.67
C TYR A 40 12.92 13.55 -0.56
N ALA A 41 12.58 12.87 -1.65
CA ALA A 41 13.23 13.08 -2.94
C ALA A 41 12.31 12.66 -4.08
N VAL A 42 12.57 13.22 -5.27
CA VAL A 42 11.88 12.89 -6.52
C VAL A 42 12.91 12.75 -7.63
N GLU A 43 12.76 11.72 -8.44
CA GLU A 43 13.53 11.54 -9.67
C GLU A 43 12.58 11.27 -10.86
N PRO A 44 12.82 11.89 -12.02
CA PRO A 44 12.05 11.61 -13.21
C PRO A 44 12.35 10.20 -13.73
N LEU A 45 11.32 9.55 -14.27
CA LEU A 45 11.45 8.30 -15.00
C LEU A 45 11.77 8.58 -16.47
N PRO A 46 12.52 7.68 -17.14
CA PRO A 46 12.64 7.74 -18.59
C PRO A 46 11.26 7.51 -19.25
N PRO A 47 11.02 8.08 -20.44
CA PRO A 47 9.79 7.86 -21.17
C PRO A 47 9.52 6.37 -21.37
N ASN A 48 8.26 5.96 -21.26
CA ASN A 48 7.80 4.60 -21.48
C ASN A 48 8.35 3.53 -20.51
N ALA A 49 8.99 3.91 -19.39
CA ALA A 49 9.34 2.94 -18.34
C ALA A 49 8.13 2.56 -17.47
N VAL A 50 7.15 3.45 -17.38
CA VAL A 50 5.85 3.21 -16.75
C VAL A 50 4.75 3.79 -17.64
N VAL A 51 3.83 2.95 -18.10
CA VAL A 51 2.70 3.33 -18.96
C VAL A 51 1.41 2.99 -18.23
N GLU A 52 0.52 3.97 -18.05
CA GLU A 52 -0.76 3.78 -17.36
C GLU A 52 -0.62 3.05 -16.00
N LYS A 53 0.40 3.43 -15.22
CA LYS A 53 0.75 2.83 -13.92
C LYS A 53 1.23 1.37 -13.94
N ASN A 54 1.44 0.80 -15.12
CA ASN A 54 2.11 -0.48 -15.32
C ASN A 54 3.59 -0.27 -15.62
N ILE A 55 4.45 -1.02 -14.93
CA ILE A 55 5.90 -1.00 -15.15
C ILE A 55 6.18 -1.81 -16.43
N THR A 56 6.82 -1.17 -17.40
CA THR A 56 7.17 -1.77 -18.69
C THR A 56 8.69 -1.99 -18.85
N ASP A 57 9.49 -1.32 -18.01
CA ASP A 57 10.94 -1.47 -17.94
C ASP A 57 11.36 -1.50 -16.46
N VAL A 58 11.53 -2.71 -15.92
CA VAL A 58 11.80 -2.95 -14.49
C VAL A 58 13.17 -2.41 -14.11
N GLU A 59 14.18 -2.64 -14.94
CA GLU A 59 15.55 -2.20 -14.73
C GLU A 59 15.63 -0.67 -14.71
N ALA A 60 14.98 0.00 -15.66
CA ALA A 60 14.96 1.47 -15.70
C ALA A 60 14.26 2.06 -14.47
N VAL A 61 13.13 1.50 -14.05
CA VAL A 61 12.44 1.92 -12.82
C VAL A 61 13.32 1.66 -11.61
N GLY A 62 13.94 0.49 -11.51
CA GLY A 62 14.79 0.10 -10.39
C GLY A 62 16.03 0.99 -10.23
N GLU A 63 16.68 1.38 -11.33
CA GLU A 63 17.77 2.36 -11.28
C GLU A 63 17.31 3.75 -10.83
N VAL A 64 16.11 4.18 -11.24
CA VAL A 64 15.53 5.43 -10.75
C VAL A 64 15.17 5.33 -9.26
N VAL A 65 14.63 4.20 -8.80
CA VAL A 65 14.38 3.93 -7.37
C VAL A 65 15.70 4.01 -6.58
N ARG A 66 16.77 3.37 -7.06
CA ARG A 66 18.11 3.44 -6.45
C ARG A 66 18.59 4.89 -6.33
N LYS A 67 18.44 5.67 -7.41
CA LYS A 67 18.86 7.06 -7.47
C LYS A 67 18.07 7.95 -6.51
N VAL A 68 16.75 7.83 -6.46
CA VAL A 68 15.91 8.66 -5.58
C VAL A 68 16.13 8.33 -4.10
N VAL A 69 16.36 7.06 -3.76
CA VAL A 69 16.71 6.64 -2.39
C VAL A 69 18.09 7.18 -1.99
N ALA A 70 19.08 7.11 -2.88
CA ALA A 70 20.39 7.70 -2.60
C ALA A 70 20.29 9.23 -2.41
N ARG A 71 19.47 9.91 -3.22
CA ARG A 71 19.25 11.36 -3.14
C ARG A 71 18.51 11.78 -1.88
N SER A 72 17.59 10.96 -1.37
CA SER A 72 16.88 11.24 -0.11
C SER A 72 17.78 11.12 1.12
N ARG A 73 18.95 10.45 0.98
CA ARG A 73 19.94 10.19 2.05
C ARG A 73 19.40 9.37 3.22
N THR A 74 18.29 8.66 3.02
CA THR A 74 17.74 7.75 4.01
C THR A 74 18.62 6.50 4.19
N GLY A 75 18.69 6.00 5.42
CA GLY A 75 19.28 4.69 5.74
C GLY A 75 18.27 3.54 5.67
N VAL A 76 16.97 3.83 5.49
CA VAL A 76 15.89 2.84 5.50
C VAL A 76 15.92 2.01 4.21
N LYS A 77 15.76 0.69 4.36
CA LYS A 77 15.77 -0.28 3.24
C LYS A 77 14.46 -1.05 3.08
N SER A 78 13.47 -0.77 3.92
CA SER A 78 12.13 -1.33 3.80
C SER A 78 11.18 -0.29 3.24
N ALA A 79 10.29 -0.69 2.33
CA ALA A 79 9.36 0.22 1.68
C ALA A 79 7.91 -0.26 1.77
N ALA A 80 7.01 0.71 1.79
CA ALA A 80 5.62 0.57 1.40
C ALA A 80 5.47 1.17 0.00
N VAL A 81 4.90 0.40 -0.91
CA VAL A 81 4.60 0.75 -2.30
C VAL A 81 3.12 0.47 -2.57
N ALA A 82 2.57 0.99 -3.66
CA ALA A 82 1.18 0.76 -4.00
C ALA A 82 1.00 0.35 -5.47
N VAL A 83 -0.01 -0.50 -5.71
CA VAL A 83 -0.58 -0.75 -7.03
C VAL A 83 -1.68 0.28 -7.35
N ALA A 84 -1.91 0.52 -8.63
CA ALA A 84 -2.94 1.46 -9.07
C ALA A 84 -4.33 0.97 -8.69
N GLY A 85 -5.19 1.87 -8.20
CA GLY A 85 -6.57 1.50 -7.86
C GLY A 85 -7.36 0.92 -9.03
N SER A 86 -7.09 1.35 -10.27
CA SER A 86 -7.72 0.80 -11.48
C SER A 86 -7.31 -0.64 -11.80
N SER A 87 -6.23 -1.13 -11.18
CA SER A 87 -5.73 -2.50 -11.34
C SER A 87 -6.17 -3.44 -10.20
N VAL A 88 -6.90 -2.90 -9.23
CA VAL A 88 -7.38 -3.63 -8.04
C VAL A 88 -8.90 -3.71 -8.08
N ILE A 89 -9.41 -4.91 -7.84
CA ILE A 89 -10.83 -5.15 -7.58
C ILE A 89 -11.02 -5.13 -6.07
N THR A 90 -11.88 -4.24 -5.59
CA THR A 90 -12.26 -4.15 -4.19
C THR A 90 -13.72 -4.53 -4.02
N LYS A 91 -14.02 -5.41 -3.06
CA LYS A 91 -15.38 -5.83 -2.78
C LYS A 91 -15.57 -6.19 -1.31
N THR A 92 -16.66 -5.72 -0.72
CA THR A 92 -17.12 -6.19 0.58
C THR A 92 -18.05 -7.38 0.41
N ILE A 93 -17.79 -8.47 1.12
CA ILE A 93 -18.65 -9.65 1.21
C ILE A 93 -19.03 -9.91 2.67
N GLU A 94 -20.13 -10.62 2.89
CA GLU A 94 -20.52 -11.10 4.21
C GLU A 94 -20.11 -12.55 4.38
N MET A 95 -19.56 -12.89 5.55
CA MET A 95 -19.15 -14.25 5.91
C MET A 95 -19.65 -14.62 7.30
N ASP A 96 -19.68 -15.90 7.61
CA ASP A 96 -20.05 -16.39 8.93
C ASP A 96 -18.97 -15.99 9.97
N ALA A 97 -19.40 -15.37 11.07
CA ALA A 97 -18.52 -14.87 12.13
C ALA A 97 -17.85 -15.99 12.95
N SER A 98 -18.33 -17.23 12.85
CA SER A 98 -17.82 -18.38 13.58
C SER A 98 -16.64 -19.08 12.90
N LEU A 99 -16.32 -18.71 11.66
CA LEU A 99 -15.20 -19.29 10.90
C LEU A 99 -13.86 -18.95 11.58
N SER A 100 -12.98 -19.94 11.63
CA SER A 100 -11.56 -19.69 11.90
C SER A 100 -10.88 -18.95 10.75
N GLU A 101 -9.68 -18.41 10.99
CA GLU A 101 -8.91 -17.68 9.97
C GLU A 101 -8.62 -18.53 8.73
N ASP A 102 -8.21 -19.80 8.92
CA ASP A 102 -7.93 -20.74 7.83
C ASP A 102 -9.21 -21.10 7.03
N GLU A 103 -10.34 -21.26 7.73
CA GLU A 103 -11.64 -21.52 7.09
C GLU A 103 -12.12 -20.30 6.30
N MET A 104 -11.93 -19.11 6.85
CA MET A 104 -12.25 -17.86 6.20
C MET A 104 -11.42 -17.67 4.94
N GLU A 105 -10.10 -17.87 5.00
CA GLU A 105 -9.23 -17.78 3.82
C GLU A 105 -9.67 -18.77 2.72
N SER A 106 -10.00 -20.00 3.11
CA SER A 106 -10.46 -21.04 2.18
C SER A 106 -11.78 -20.66 1.51
N GLN A 107 -12.74 -20.14 2.28
CA GLN A 107 -14.02 -19.70 1.74
C GLN A 107 -13.89 -18.42 0.90
N ILE A 108 -13.03 -17.49 1.29
CA ILE A 108 -12.72 -16.29 0.49
C ILE A 108 -12.20 -16.67 -0.88
N LYS A 109 -11.31 -17.66 -0.99
CA LYS A 109 -10.84 -18.16 -2.30
C LYS A 109 -12.00 -18.66 -3.17
N VAL A 110 -12.97 -19.37 -2.58
CA VAL A 110 -14.16 -19.85 -3.31
C VAL A 110 -15.07 -18.69 -3.74
N GLU A 111 -15.30 -17.71 -2.88
CA GLU A 111 -16.11 -16.53 -3.20
C GLU A 111 -15.43 -15.64 -4.25
N ALA A 112 -14.11 -15.49 -4.16
CA ALA A 112 -13.31 -14.67 -5.06
C ALA A 112 -13.37 -15.15 -6.52
N ASP A 113 -13.43 -16.46 -6.75
CA ASP A 113 -13.59 -17.07 -8.08
C ASP A 113 -14.83 -16.56 -8.83
N GLN A 114 -15.89 -16.17 -8.11
CA GLN A 114 -17.12 -15.65 -8.70
C GLN A 114 -17.02 -14.20 -9.16
N TYR A 115 -16.04 -13.44 -8.64
CA TYR A 115 -15.94 -11.99 -8.84
C TYR A 115 -14.70 -11.56 -9.60
N ILE A 116 -13.64 -12.38 -9.56
CA ILE A 116 -12.37 -12.07 -10.19
C ILE A 116 -12.37 -12.70 -11.58
N PRO A 117 -12.22 -11.91 -12.66
CA PRO A 117 -12.29 -12.41 -14.03
C PRO A 117 -11.02 -13.15 -14.48
N TYR A 118 -10.14 -13.51 -13.54
CA TYR A 118 -8.84 -14.13 -13.77
C TYR A 118 -8.70 -15.39 -12.91
N PRO A 119 -7.91 -16.37 -13.36
CA PRO A 119 -7.57 -17.53 -12.53
C PRO A 119 -6.96 -17.09 -11.19
N LEU A 120 -7.37 -17.72 -10.09
CA LEU A 120 -6.88 -17.35 -8.74
C LEU A 120 -5.36 -17.53 -8.57
N ASP A 121 -4.71 -18.40 -9.36
CA ASP A 121 -3.27 -18.59 -9.37
C ASP A 121 -2.50 -17.44 -10.04
N GLU A 122 -3.19 -16.59 -10.82
CA GLU A 122 -2.63 -15.37 -11.42
C GLU A 122 -2.94 -14.11 -10.61
N VAL A 123 -3.52 -14.25 -9.42
CA VAL A 123 -4.06 -13.15 -8.63
C VAL A 123 -3.42 -13.08 -7.25
N ALA A 124 -3.00 -11.87 -6.88
CA ALA A 124 -2.67 -11.52 -5.51
C ALA A 124 -3.98 -11.08 -4.83
N LEU A 125 -4.38 -11.81 -3.80
CA LEU A 125 -5.59 -11.57 -3.02
C LEU A 125 -5.24 -11.33 -1.57
N ASP A 126 -5.83 -10.30 -0.98
CA ASP A 126 -5.77 -9.99 0.44
C ASP A 126 -7.17 -9.62 0.95
N PHE A 127 -7.36 -9.73 2.27
CA PHE A 127 -8.64 -9.43 2.90
C PHE A 127 -8.50 -8.84 4.30
N GLU A 128 -9.51 -8.07 4.71
CA GLU A 128 -9.60 -7.51 6.05
C GLU A 128 -11.04 -7.59 6.58
N ILE A 129 -11.21 -8.16 7.77
CA ILE A 129 -12.49 -8.19 8.49
C ILE A 129 -12.80 -6.78 9.03
N GLN A 130 -13.89 -6.17 8.57
CA GLN A 130 -14.28 -4.80 8.92
C GLN A 130 -15.06 -4.75 10.24
N GLY A 131 -15.80 -5.81 10.56
CA GLY A 131 -16.62 -5.92 11.77
C GLY A 131 -17.86 -6.77 11.56
N THR A 132 -18.72 -6.86 12.57
CA THR A 132 -20.00 -7.58 12.48
C THR A 132 -21.02 -6.78 11.65
N VAL A 133 -21.83 -7.47 10.87
CA VAL A 133 -22.94 -6.86 10.11
C VAL A 133 -23.99 -6.31 11.09
N GLU A 134 -24.47 -5.09 10.83
CA GLU A 134 -25.49 -4.48 11.66
C GLU A 134 -26.81 -5.29 11.61
N GLY A 135 -27.30 -5.71 12.77
CA GLY A 135 -28.51 -6.53 12.88
C GLY A 135 -28.31 -8.03 12.61
N ALA A 136 -27.10 -8.47 12.27
CA ALA A 136 -26.75 -9.87 12.05
C ALA A 136 -25.38 -10.18 12.71
N PRO A 137 -25.32 -10.31 14.06
CA PRO A 137 -24.07 -10.53 14.79
C PRO A 137 -23.37 -11.85 14.47
N GLU A 138 -24.07 -12.80 13.84
CA GLU A 138 -23.52 -14.05 13.31
C GLU A 138 -22.76 -13.88 11.99
N ARG A 139 -22.74 -12.66 11.42
CA ARG A 139 -22.01 -12.36 10.18
C ARG A 139 -20.98 -11.26 10.38
N VAL A 140 -19.93 -11.32 9.58
CA VAL A 140 -18.91 -10.28 9.48
C VAL A 140 -18.80 -9.76 8.06
N GLU A 141 -18.54 -8.46 7.93
CA GLU A 141 -18.14 -7.84 6.67
C GLU A 141 -16.64 -8.05 6.45
N VAL A 142 -16.30 -8.52 5.25
CA VAL A 142 -14.91 -8.76 4.83
C VAL A 142 -14.63 -7.97 3.56
N LEU A 143 -13.65 -7.08 3.63
CA LEU A 143 -13.16 -6.31 2.50
C LEU A 143 -12.10 -7.13 1.76
N LEU A 144 -12.37 -7.48 0.51
CA LEU A 144 -11.43 -8.13 -0.40
C LEU A 144 -10.73 -7.09 -1.26
N ALA A 145 -9.43 -7.27 -1.48
CA ALA A 145 -8.66 -6.56 -2.48
C ALA A 145 -7.88 -7.58 -3.33
N ALA A 146 -8.08 -7.53 -4.64
CA ALA A 146 -7.43 -8.46 -5.56
C ALA A 146 -6.85 -7.76 -6.79
N CYS A 147 -5.66 -8.16 -7.22
CA CYS A 147 -5.04 -7.68 -8.47
C CYS A 147 -4.23 -8.80 -9.13
N ARG A 148 -3.83 -8.61 -10.40
CA ARG A 148 -2.95 -9.58 -11.07
C ARG A 148 -1.59 -9.64 -10.35
N ASN A 149 -1.06 -10.84 -10.12
CA ASN A 149 0.26 -11.07 -9.48
C ASN A 149 1.36 -10.24 -10.14
N GLU A 150 1.35 -10.15 -11.47
CA GLU A 150 2.27 -9.35 -12.28
C GLU A 150 2.40 -7.90 -11.78
N ASN A 151 1.31 -7.25 -11.33
CA ASN A 151 1.35 -5.87 -10.85
C ASN A 151 2.15 -5.71 -9.56
N VAL A 152 2.14 -6.74 -8.72
CA VAL A 152 2.89 -6.81 -7.45
C VAL A 152 4.35 -7.17 -7.75
N GLU A 153 4.57 -8.23 -8.53
CA GLU A 153 5.90 -8.76 -8.87
C GLU A 153 6.78 -7.70 -9.54
N LEU A 154 6.27 -7.00 -10.55
CA LEU A 154 7.05 -5.96 -11.25
C LEU A 154 7.54 -4.83 -10.31
N ARG A 155 6.75 -4.50 -9.28
CA ARG A 155 7.13 -3.51 -8.27
C ARG A 155 8.15 -4.07 -7.29
N VAL A 156 8.01 -5.33 -6.89
CA VAL A 156 8.99 -6.03 -6.05
C VAL A 156 10.32 -6.10 -6.77
N ASP A 157 10.34 -6.54 -8.02
CA ASP A 157 11.55 -6.66 -8.84
C ASP A 157 12.26 -5.31 -9.02
N ALA A 158 11.50 -4.25 -9.32
CA ALA A 158 12.08 -2.91 -9.45
C ALA A 158 12.70 -2.42 -8.12
N LEU A 159 12.09 -2.74 -6.98
CA LEU A 159 12.63 -2.42 -5.66
C LEU A 159 13.88 -3.26 -5.34
N ASP A 160 13.89 -4.54 -5.73
CA ASP A 160 15.01 -5.45 -5.53
C ASP A 160 16.25 -5.02 -6.32
N VAL A 161 16.08 -4.54 -7.56
CA VAL A 161 17.15 -3.88 -8.33
C VAL A 161 17.80 -2.78 -7.48
N ALA A 162 16.99 -1.95 -6.81
CA ALA A 162 17.48 -0.87 -5.94
C ALA A 162 18.04 -1.32 -4.58
N GLY A 163 17.94 -2.61 -4.23
CA GLY A 163 18.30 -3.14 -2.91
C GLY A 163 17.34 -2.67 -1.81
N ILE A 164 16.06 -2.51 -2.15
CA ILE A 164 14.99 -2.10 -1.24
C ILE A 164 14.00 -3.26 -1.12
N THR A 165 13.61 -3.61 0.10
CA THR A 165 12.64 -4.68 0.33
C THR A 165 11.22 -4.11 0.43
N ALA A 166 10.34 -4.53 -0.47
CA ALA A 166 8.90 -4.29 -0.32
C ALA A 166 8.39 -5.03 0.94
N LYS A 167 7.81 -4.29 1.89
CA LYS A 167 7.20 -4.84 3.11
C LYS A 167 5.68 -4.68 3.14
N VAL A 168 5.16 -3.74 2.36
CA VAL A 168 3.73 -3.51 2.19
C VAL A 168 3.51 -3.22 0.71
N MET A 169 2.59 -3.96 0.11
CA MET A 169 1.98 -3.61 -1.17
C MET A 169 0.57 -3.12 -0.88
N ASP A 170 0.32 -1.85 -1.12
CA ASP A 170 -0.93 -1.16 -0.79
C ASP A 170 -1.72 -0.82 -2.05
N VAL A 171 -2.89 -0.22 -1.89
CA VAL A 171 -3.68 0.36 -2.97
C VAL A 171 -3.57 1.88 -2.91
N GLU A 172 -3.36 2.53 -4.06
CA GLU A 172 -3.22 3.99 -4.13
C GLU A 172 -4.38 4.74 -3.46
N ALA A 173 -5.60 4.22 -3.56
CA ALA A 173 -6.79 4.80 -2.93
C ALA A 173 -6.66 4.89 -1.40
N TYR A 174 -6.26 3.80 -0.73
CA TYR A 174 -6.11 3.79 0.72
C TYR A 174 -4.91 4.61 1.19
N ALA A 175 -3.83 4.66 0.40
CA ALA A 175 -2.74 5.61 0.66
C ALA A 175 -3.20 7.06 0.59
N MET A 176 -4.07 7.38 -0.36
CA MET A 176 -4.66 8.72 -0.49
C MET A 176 -5.59 9.04 0.68
N GLU A 177 -6.46 8.12 1.10
CA GLU A 177 -7.33 8.31 2.27
C GLU A 177 -6.53 8.61 3.54
N ARG A 178 -5.46 7.84 3.80
CA ARG A 178 -4.57 8.09 4.94
C ARG A 178 -3.88 9.45 4.86
N ALA A 179 -3.45 9.87 3.67
CA ALA A 179 -2.85 11.17 3.46
C ALA A 179 -3.86 12.31 3.63
N PHE A 180 -5.08 12.14 3.12
CA PHE A 180 -6.18 13.11 3.24
C PHE A 180 -6.53 13.39 4.70
N GLY A 181 -6.60 12.35 5.55
CA GLY A 181 -6.86 12.52 6.98
C GLY A 181 -5.85 13.42 7.73
N LEU A 182 -4.64 13.64 7.18
CA LEU A 182 -3.65 14.55 7.77
C LEU A 182 -3.89 16.02 7.42
N VAL A 183 -4.67 16.28 6.38
CA VAL A 183 -4.90 17.62 5.82
C VAL A 183 -6.37 18.03 5.80
N ALA A 184 -7.30 17.13 6.12
CA ALA A 184 -8.74 17.39 6.09
C ALA A 184 -9.13 18.66 6.86
N ASP A 185 -8.68 18.80 8.10
CA ASP A 185 -8.94 19.99 8.95
C ASP A 185 -8.32 21.29 8.40
N GLN A 186 -7.36 21.19 7.49
CA GLN A 186 -6.70 22.35 6.85
C GLN A 186 -7.40 22.76 5.55
N ILE A 187 -8.33 21.94 5.06
CA ILE A 187 -9.07 22.17 3.81
C ILE A 187 -10.36 22.99 4.09
N GLU A 188 -10.68 23.32 5.34
CA GLU A 188 -11.85 24.14 5.65
C GLU A 188 -11.64 25.65 5.37
N GLY A 189 -12.36 26.09 4.33
CA GLY A 189 -12.78 27.46 4.02
C GLY A 189 -14.25 27.49 3.60
N GLY A 190 -15.10 26.76 4.33
CA GLY A 190 -16.53 26.64 4.05
C GLY A 190 -17.35 26.44 5.31
N GLU A 191 -17.12 27.27 6.34
CA GLU A 191 -18.18 27.56 7.28
C GLU A 191 -19.35 28.14 6.47
N ASP A 192 -20.53 27.52 6.58
CA ASP A 192 -21.79 28.05 6.07
C ASP A 192 -21.98 29.50 6.52
N GLN A 193 -21.66 30.44 5.64
CA GLN A 193 -22.22 31.78 5.67
C GLN A 193 -23.40 31.80 4.69
N THR A 194 -24.56 31.30 5.14
CA THR A 194 -25.88 31.92 4.98
C THR A 194 -26.96 31.11 5.68
#